data_AF-A0A4V1DMQ6-F1
#
_entry.id   AF-A0A4V1DMQ6-F1
#
_cell.length_a   1.000
_cell.length_b   1.000
_cell.length_c   1.000
_cell.angle_alpha   90.00
_cell.angle_beta   90.00
_cell.angle_gamma   90.00
#
_symmetry.space_group_name_H-M   'P 1'
#
loop_
_entity.id
_entity.type
_entity.pdbx_description
1 polymer ?
#
loop_
_entity_poly.entity_id
_entity_poly.type
_entity_poly.pdbx_seq_one_letter_code
_entity_poly.pdbx_strand_id
1 'polypeptide(L)'
;MSIVSQTRNKELLDKKIRSEIEAIKKIIAEFDVVKESVNELSEKAKTDPQAAEKLNKLIEGYTYGEERKLYDSALSKIEKLIETLSPARSKSQSTMNQRNRNNRKIV
;
A
#
# COMPACT_ATOMS: atom_id res chain seq x y z
N MET A 1 21.24 -12.71 27.38
CA MET A 1 21.54 -12.38 25.97
C MET A 1 22.56 -11.25 25.98
N SER A 2 23.73 -11.40 25.34
CA SER A 2 24.81 -10.40 25.41
C SER A 2 24.49 -9.16 24.55
N ILE A 3 24.96 -7.98 24.94
CA ILE A 3 24.84 -6.72 24.18
C ILE A 3 25.36 -6.91 22.74
N VAL A 4 26.46 -7.63 22.58
CA VAL A 4 27.06 -7.95 21.26
C VAL A 4 26.10 -8.76 20.38
N SER A 5 25.39 -9.73 20.97
CA SER A 5 24.38 -10.53 20.26
C SER A 5 23.16 -9.70 19.87
N GLN A 6 22.74 -8.75 20.72
CA GLN A 6 21.63 -7.84 20.42
C GLN A 6 21.97 -6.87 19.28
N THR A 7 23.16 -6.27 19.30
CA THR A 7 23.62 -5.36 18.24
C THR A 7 23.72 -6.08 16.90
N ARG A 8 24.33 -7.28 16.86
CA ARG A 8 24.43 -8.09 15.65
C ARG A 8 23.06 -8.47 15.08
N ASN A 9 22.10 -8.80 15.94
CA ASN A 9 20.73 -9.13 15.51
C ASN A 9 20.00 -7.91 14.94
N LYS A 10 20.18 -6.72 15.52
CA LYS A 10 19.61 -5.47 15.00
C LYS A 10 20.18 -5.11 13.62
N GLU A 11 21.50 -5.22 13.45
CA GLU A 11 22.14 -4.96 12.15
C GLU A 11 21.68 -5.93 11.07
N LEU A 12 21.54 -7.22 11.40
CA LEU A 12 21.04 -8.22 10.47
C LEU A 12 19.59 -7.92 10.05
N LEU A 13 18.75 -7.50 11.01
CA LEU A 13 17.37 -7.13 10.73
C LEU A 13 17.29 -5.86 9.87
N ASP A 14 18.10 -4.83 10.15
CA ASP A 14 18.15 -3.59 9.36
C ASP A 14 18.54 -3.89 7.90
N LYS A 15 19.56 -4.73 7.68
CA LYS A 15 19.96 -5.15 6.34
C LYS A 15 18.84 -5.87 5.60
N LYS A 16 18.12 -6.78 6.28
CA LYS A 16 16.97 -7.48 5.68
C LYS A 16 15.86 -6.51 5.29
N ILE A 17 15.51 -5.57 6.17
CA ILE A 17 14.47 -4.56 5.90
C ILE A 17 14.86 -3.71 4.67
N ARG A 18 16.10 -3.25 4.59
CA ARG A 18 16.60 -2.50 3.43
C ARG A 18 16.51 -3.31 2.14
N SER A 19 16.89 -4.59 2.17
CA SER A 19 16.78 -5.47 1.00
C SER A 19 15.34 -5.64 0.53
N GLU A 20 14.39 -5.84 1.45
CA GLU A 20 12.96 -5.95 1.12
C GLU A 20 12.42 -4.64 0.52
N ILE A 21 12.82 -3.48 1.06
CA ILE A 21 12.44 -2.16 0.51
C ILE A 21 12.94 -2.02 -0.94
N GLU A 22 14.18 -2.39 -1.21
CA GLU A 22 14.73 -2.32 -2.57
C GLU A 22 14.07 -3.32 -3.52
N ALA A 23 13.71 -4.52 -3.04
CA ALA A 23 12.93 -5.47 -3.84
C ALA A 23 11.56 -4.90 -4.21
N ILE A 24 10.83 -4.30 -3.25
CA ILE A 24 9.53 -3.67 -3.49
C ILE A 24 9.66 -2.52 -4.51
N LYS A 25 10.69 -1.67 -4.38
CA LYS A 25 10.94 -0.58 -5.34
C LYS A 25 11.17 -1.09 -6.76
N LYS A 26 11.91 -2.19 -6.92
CA LYS A 26 12.13 -2.81 -8.24
C LYS A 26 10.82 -3.32 -8.84
N ILE A 27 9.99 -4.00 -8.05
CA ILE A 27 8.68 -4.48 -8.51
C ILE A 27 7.80 -3.30 -8.97
N ILE A 28 7.81 -2.18 -8.24
CA ILE A 28 7.06 -0.97 -8.63
C ILE A 28 7.59 -0.41 -9.96
N ALA A 29 8.90 -0.38 -10.17
CA ALA A 29 9.49 0.09 -11.43
C ALA A 29 9.16 -0.85 -12.61
N GLU A 30 9.18 -2.17 -12.39
CA GLU A 30 8.79 -3.15 -13.41
C GLU A 30 7.31 -3.03 -13.82
N PHE A 31 6.47 -2.43 -12.97
CA PHE A 31 5.07 -2.20 -13.27
C PHE A 31 4.85 -1.19 -14.43
N ASP A 32 5.85 -0.36 -14.77
CA ASP A 32 5.76 0.49 -15.96
C ASP A 32 5.74 -0.34 -17.25
N VAL A 33 6.45 -1.46 -17.31
CA VAL A 33 6.39 -2.41 -18.44
C VAL A 33 5.01 -3.05 -18.55
N VAL A 34 4.39 -3.37 -17.41
CA VAL A 34 3.01 -3.88 -17.36
C VAL A 34 2.04 -2.84 -17.91
N LYS A 35 2.21 -1.56 -17.54
CA LYS A 35 1.39 -0.45 -18.05
C LYS A 35 1.49 -0.31 -19.57
N GLU A 36 2.69 -0.40 -20.13
CA GLU A 36 2.88 -0.40 -21.59
C GLU A 36 2.16 -1.58 -22.25
N SER A 37 2.28 -2.78 -21.68
CA SER A 37 1.61 -3.99 -22.18
C SER A 37 0.08 -3.87 -22.15
N VAL A 38 -0.50 -3.22 -21.13
CA VAL A 38 -1.94 -2.95 -21.04
C VAL A 38 -2.38 -1.94 -22.10
N ASN A 39 -1.57 -0.93 -22.39
CA ASN A 39 -1.86 0.03 -23.47
C ASN A 39 -1.85 -0.67 -24.84
N GLU A 40 -0.87 -1.54 -25.10
CA GLU A 40 -0.85 -2.35 -26.33
C GLU A 40 -2.08 -3.27 -26.44
N LEU A 41 -2.50 -3.87 -25.32
CA LEU A 41 -3.73 -4.67 -25.28
C LEU A 41 -4.96 -3.81 -25.59
N SER A 42 -4.99 -2.56 -25.10
CA SER A 42 -6.06 -1.60 -25.38
C SER A 42 -6.12 -1.22 -26.87
N GLU A 43 -4.98 -1.00 -27.51
CA GLU A 43 -4.93 -0.77 -28.96
C GLU A 43 -5.43 -1.98 -29.75
N LYS A 44 -5.02 -3.19 -29.38
CA LYS A 44 -5.50 -4.44 -30.00
C LYS A 44 -7.00 -4.64 -29.81
N ALA A 45 -7.54 -4.28 -28.64
CA ALA A 45 -8.95 -4.41 -28.31
C ALA A 45 -9.89 -3.57 -29.20
N LYS A 46 -9.37 -2.55 -29.90
CA LYS A 46 -10.16 -1.76 -30.87
C LYS A 46 -10.63 -2.59 -32.06
N THR A 47 -9.89 -3.64 -32.41
CA THR A 47 -10.14 -4.45 -33.61
C THR A 47 -10.30 -5.94 -33.31
N ASP A 48 -9.81 -6.41 -32.16
CA ASP A 48 -9.88 -7.82 -31.74
C ASP A 48 -10.80 -7.99 -30.51
N PRO A 49 -11.97 -8.64 -30.68
CA PRO A 49 -12.90 -8.93 -29.58
C PRO A 49 -12.29 -9.78 -28.45
N GLN A 50 -11.33 -10.67 -28.75
CA GLN A 50 -10.69 -11.48 -27.71
C GLN A 50 -9.74 -10.63 -26.85
N ALA A 51 -9.07 -9.65 -27.46
CA ALA A 51 -8.27 -8.67 -26.73
C ALA A 51 -9.17 -7.77 -25.87
N ALA A 52 -10.34 -7.38 -26.37
CA ALA A 52 -11.33 -6.61 -25.59
C ALA A 52 -11.86 -7.41 -24.37
N GLU A 53 -12.17 -8.69 -24.54
CA GLU A 53 -12.60 -9.54 -23.42
C GLU A 53 -11.51 -9.67 -22.35
N LYS A 54 -10.25 -9.87 -22.76
CA LYS A 54 -9.10 -9.91 -21.85
C LYS A 54 -8.92 -8.59 -21.10
N LEU A 55 -9.03 -7.46 -21.80
CA LEU A 55 -8.93 -6.14 -21.18
C LEU A 55 -10.06 -5.91 -20.17
N ASN A 56 -11.28 -6.30 -20.50
CA ASN A 56 -12.42 -6.20 -19.57
C ASN A 56 -12.20 -7.04 -18.31
N LYS A 57 -11.75 -8.29 -18.46
CA LYS A 57 -11.41 -9.16 -17.32
C LYS A 57 -10.32 -8.53 -16.43
N LEU A 58 -9.31 -7.90 -17.03
CA LEU A 58 -8.30 -7.16 -16.26
C LEU A 58 -8.93 -5.96 -15.54
N ILE A 59 -9.77 -5.16 -16.20
CA ILE A 59 -10.45 -4.02 -15.56
C ILE A 59 -11.28 -4.49 -14.35
N GLU A 60 -12.06 -5.55 -14.50
CA GLU A 60 -12.85 -6.14 -13.40
C GLU A 60 -11.94 -6.64 -12.26
N GLY A 61 -10.86 -7.33 -12.61
CA GLY A 61 -9.84 -7.80 -11.67
C GLY A 61 -9.25 -6.69 -10.79
N TYR A 62 -8.83 -5.59 -11.43
CA TYR A 62 -8.21 -4.44 -10.75
C TYR A 62 -9.20 -3.48 -10.08
N THR A 63 -10.50 -3.58 -10.36
CA THR A 63 -11.53 -2.75 -9.72
C THR A 63 -12.14 -3.41 -8.49
N TYR A 64 -12.51 -4.69 -8.57
CA TYR A 64 -13.16 -5.41 -7.47
C TYR A 64 -12.78 -6.90 -7.37
N GLY A 65 -11.94 -7.41 -8.28
CA GLY A 65 -11.48 -8.79 -8.30
C GLY A 65 -10.25 -9.06 -7.42
N GLU A 66 -9.50 -10.10 -7.79
CA GLU A 66 -8.38 -10.60 -6.97
C GLU A 66 -7.16 -9.67 -7.02
N GLU A 67 -6.87 -9.06 -8.18
CA GLU A 67 -5.79 -8.10 -8.32
C GLU A 67 -5.99 -6.91 -7.39
N ARG A 68 -7.25 -6.43 -7.27
CA ARG A 68 -7.58 -5.37 -6.31
C ARG A 68 -7.36 -5.79 -4.86
N LYS A 69 -7.80 -6.99 -4.48
CA LYS A 69 -7.61 -7.51 -3.11
C LYS A 69 -6.12 -7.68 -2.77
N LEU A 70 -5.30 -8.13 -3.72
CA LEU A 70 -3.85 -8.23 -3.56
C LEU A 70 -3.22 -6.85 -3.34
N TYR A 71 -3.62 -5.86 -4.16
CA TYR A 71 -3.20 -4.47 -3.99
C TYR A 71 -3.58 -3.91 -2.61
N ASP A 72 -4.85 -4.02 -2.21
CA ASP A 72 -5.33 -3.51 -0.92
C ASP A 72 -4.66 -4.22 0.26
N SER A 73 -4.39 -5.54 0.15
CA SER A 73 -3.68 -6.32 1.15
C SER A 73 -2.24 -5.85 1.35
N ALA A 74 -1.51 -5.63 0.24
CA ALA A 74 -0.15 -5.12 0.28
C ALA A 74 -0.12 -3.71 0.89
N LEU A 75 -1.01 -2.82 0.42
CA LEU A 75 -1.13 -1.46 0.91
C LEU A 75 -1.40 -1.42 2.42
N SER A 76 -2.40 -2.19 2.90
CA SER A 76 -2.75 -2.25 4.32
C SER A 76 -1.59 -2.73 5.20
N LYS A 77 -0.77 -3.68 4.73
CA LYS A 77 0.41 -4.13 5.47
C LYS A 77 1.46 -3.04 5.59
N ILE A 78 1.70 -2.26 4.54
CA ILE A 78 2.62 -1.12 4.57
C ILE A 78 2.09 0.00 5.46
N GLU A 79 0.79 0.31 5.39
CA GLU A 79 0.15 1.31 6.26
C GLU A 79 0.28 0.93 7.73
N LYS A 80 0.07 -0.34 8.09
CA LYS A 80 0.27 -0.85 9.46
C LYS A 80 1.72 -0.67 9.92
N LEU A 81 2.70 -0.93 9.04
CA LEU A 81 4.12 -0.69 9.38
C LEU A 81 4.36 0.80 9.67
N ILE A 82 3.82 1.70 8.84
CA ILE A 82 3.93 3.16 9.04
C ILE A 82 3.25 3.59 10.35
N GLU A 83 2.08 3.03 10.65
CA GLU A 83 1.35 3.31 11.91
C GLU A 83 2.20 2.91 13.12
N THR A 84 2.86 1.74 13.09
CA THR A 84 3.74 1.32 14.20
C THR A 84 5.01 2.16 14.36
N LEU A 85 5.45 2.84 13.28
CA LEU A 85 6.61 3.73 13.29
C LEU A 85 6.25 5.16 13.70
N SER A 86 4.97 5.52 13.60
CA SER A 86 4.48 6.83 14.00
C SER A 86 4.36 6.88 15.53
N PRO A 87 5.05 7.80 16.23
CA PRO A 87 4.85 7.96 17.67
C PRO A 87 3.37 8.30 17.89
N ALA A 88 2.71 7.55 18.78
CA ALA A 88 1.30 7.72 19.08
C ALA A 88 1.01 9.21 19.28
N ARG A 89 0.35 9.84 18.30
CA ARG A 89 -0.17 11.19 18.46
C ARG A 89 -1.12 11.08 19.64
N SER A 90 -0.69 11.66 20.77
CA SER A 90 -1.40 11.62 22.04
C SER A 90 -2.90 11.74 21.79
N LYS A 91 -3.65 10.67 22.09
CA LYS A 91 -5.12 10.63 22.03
C LYS A 91 -5.77 11.68 22.95
N SER A 92 -5.00 12.49 23.65
CA SER A 92 -5.46 13.53 24.58
C SER A 92 -5.93 14.84 23.91
N GLN A 93 -5.75 15.05 22.60
CA GLN A 93 -6.26 16.27 21.94
C GLN A 93 -7.63 16.14 21.26
N SER A 94 -8.15 14.92 21.03
CA SER A 94 -9.46 14.76 20.37
C SER A 94 -10.67 14.98 21.30
N THR A 95 -10.50 14.93 22.62
CA THR A 95 -11.62 15.14 23.57
C THR A 95 -11.84 16.61 23.95
N MET A 96 -10.86 17.49 23.69
CA MET A 96 -10.98 18.92 24.03
C MET A 96 -11.79 19.70 22.99
N ASN A 97 -11.74 19.31 21.71
CA ASN A 97 -12.51 19.96 20.64
C ASN A 97 -13.97 19.50 20.53
N GLN A 98 -14.36 18.38 21.15
CA GLN A 98 -15.77 17.97 21.22
C GLN A 98 -16.54 18.68 22.35
N ARG A 99 -15.92 18.92 23.51
CA ARG A 99 -16.58 19.68 24.61
C ARG A 99 -16.89 21.13 24.21
N ASN A 100 -16.03 21.77 23.42
CA ASN A 100 -16.25 23.17 23.03
C ASN A 100 -17.32 23.39 21.94
N ARG A 101 -17.73 22.34 21.22
CA ARG A 101 -18.85 22.42 20.26
C ARG A 101 -20.21 22.27 20.94
N ASN A 102 -20.29 21.51 22.03
CA ASN A 102 -21.56 21.27 22.73
C ASN A 102 -21.98 22.43 23.65
N ASN A 103 -21.04 23.30 24.06
CA ASN A 103 -21.36 24.47 24.89
C ASN A 103 -21.78 25.73 24.10
N ARG A 104 -21.78 25.70 22.77
CA ARG A 104 -22.25 26.82 21.91
C ARG A 104 -23.70 26.67 21.44
N LYS A 105 -24.44 25.69 21.96
CA LYS A 105 -25.89 25.55 21.79
C LYS A 105 -26.56 25.49 23.16
N ILE A 106 -26.48 26.57 23.91
CA ILE A 106 -27.49 26.89 24.91
C ILE A 106 -27.89 28.33 24.60
N VAL A 107 -29.15 28.46 24.17
CA VAL A 107 -29.89 29.73 23.98
C VAL A 107 -30.13 30.34 25.34
#